data_AF-A0A8B4GJK6-F1
#
_entry.id   AF-A0A8B4GJK6-F1
#
_cell.length_a   1.000
_cell.length_b   1.000
_cell.length_c   1.000
_cell.angle_alpha   90.00
_cell.angle_beta   90.00
_cell.angle_gamma   90.00
#
_symmetry.space_group_name_H-M   'P 1'
#
loop_
_entity.id
_entity.type
_entity.pdbx_description
1 polymer ?
#
loop_
_entity_poly.entity_id
_entity_poly.type
_entity_poly.pdbx_seq_one_letter_code
_entity_poly.pdbx_strand_id
1 'polypeptide(L)' 'MSRKDKLAAALLAIFLGGLGIHKFYLGMKWWGLFYLLFCWTGIPSIVGFIEGIIYLFQSEEKFNQKYNPGLI' A
#
# COMPACT_ATOMS: atom_id res chain seq x y z
N MET A 1 8.77 -11.17 12.15
CA MET A 1 7.93 -10.31 11.30
C MET A 1 7.91 -10.88 9.90
N SER A 2 6.75 -11.02 9.26
CA SER A 2 6.71 -11.40 7.84
C SER A 2 7.27 -10.25 6.99
N ARG A 3 8.18 -10.57 6.06
CA ARG A 3 8.62 -9.61 5.03
C ARG A 3 7.40 -9.23 4.20
N LYS A 4 7.19 -7.93 3.99
CA LYS A 4 6.19 -7.44 3.04
C LYS A 4 6.83 -7.43 1.66
N ASP A 5 6.16 -7.96 0.66
CA ASP A 5 6.64 -7.97 -0.72
C ASP A 5 6.12 -6.73 -1.47
N LYS A 6 7.03 -6.06 -2.18
CA LYS A 6 6.74 -4.83 -2.94
C LYS A 6 5.69 -5.05 -4.02
N LEU A 7 5.83 -6.13 -4.78
CA LEU A 7 4.91 -6.49 -5.86
C LEU A 7 3.51 -6.79 -5.32
N ALA A 8 3.41 -7.49 -4.18
CA ALA A 8 2.12 -7.74 -3.54
C ALA A 8 1.46 -6.42 -3.12
N ALA A 9 2.20 -5.51 -2.47
CA ALA A 9 1.67 -4.20 -2.10
C ALA A 9 1.22 -3.35 -3.31
N ALA A 10 1.98 -3.40 -4.41
CA ALA A 10 1.65 -2.69 -5.64
C ALA A 10 0.39 -3.25 -6.33
N LEU A 11 0.29 -4.57 -6.47
CA LEU A 11 -0.89 -5.22 -7.04
C LEU A 11 -2.14 -4.96 -6.19
N LEU A 12 -2.02 -5.06 -4.86
CA LEU A 12 -3.11 -4.73 -3.94
C LEU A 12 -3.54 -3.26 -4.07
N ALA A 13 -2.59 -2.35 -4.28
CA ALA A 13 -2.91 -0.93 -4.44
C ALA A 13 -3.59 -0.63 -5.80
N ILE A 14 -3.21 -1.32 -6.88
CA ILE A 14 -3.83 -1.14 -8.21
C ILE A 14 -5.23 -1.73 -8.28
N PHE A 15 -5.41 -2.97 -7.81
CA PHE A 15 -6.69 -3.68 -7.95
C PHE A 15 -7.64 -3.46 -6.78
N LEU A 16 -7.12 -3.28 -5.56
CA LEU A 16 -7.89 -3.12 -4.32
C LEU A 16 -7.60 -1.78 -3.61
N GLY A 17 -7.02 -0.81 -4.33
CA GLY A 17 -6.66 0.51 -3.78
C GLY A 17 -7.86 1.29 -3.25
N GLY A 18 -9.02 1.17 -3.91
CA GLY A 18 -10.27 1.81 -3.46
C GLY A 18 -10.72 1.37 -2.07
N LEU A 19 -10.33 0.16 -1.62
CA LEU A 19 -10.63 -0.36 -0.29
C LEU A 19 -9.52 -0.08 0.72
N GLY A 20 -8.35 0.38 0.28
CA GLY A 20 -7.18 0.62 1.14
C GLY A 20 -6.49 -0.64 1.66
N ILE A 21 -6.73 -1.81 1.06
CA ILE A 21 -6.21 -3.11 1.54
C ILE A 21 -4.68 -3.16 1.52
N HIS A 22 -4.04 -2.49 0.56
CA HIS A 22 -2.58 -2.36 0.52
C HIS A 22 -2.01 -1.66 1.75
N LYS A 23 -2.73 -0.72 2.36
CA LYS A 23 -2.29 -0.06 3.61
C LYS A 23 -2.34 -1.00 4.80
N PHE A 24 -3.36 -1.86 4.87
CA PHE A 24 -3.45 -2.91 5.90
C PHE A 24 -2.33 -3.94 5.74
N TYR A 25 -2.02 -4.35 4.50
CA TYR A 25 -0.90 -5.25 4.21
C TYR A 25 0.45 -4.68 4.68
N LEU A 26 0.66 -3.37 4.49
CA LEU A 26 1.88 -2.67 4.94
C LEU A 26 1.90 -2.36 6.45
N GLY A 27 0.87 -2.75 7.21
CA GLY A 27 0.77 -2.51 8.66
C GLY A 27 0.27 -1.11 9.04
N MET A 28 -0.10 -0.28 8.06
CA MET A 28 -0.62 1.07 8.28
C MET A 28 -2.14 1.05 8.50
N LYS A 29 -2.58 0.47 9.63
CA LYS A 29 -4.00 0.23 9.95
C LYS A 29 -4.85 1.50 9.94
N TRP A 30 -4.33 2.60 10.49
CA TRP A 30 -5.04 3.89 10.52
C TRP A 30 -5.32 4.43 9.11
N TRP A 31 -4.32 4.39 8.23
CA TRP A 31 -4.49 4.79 6.83
C TRP A 31 -5.45 3.89 6.07
N GLY A 32 -5.39 2.57 6.30
CA GLY A 32 -6.34 1.63 5.73
C GLY A 32 -7.78 1.93 6.16
N LEU A 33 -8.00 2.28 7.43
CA LEU A 33 -9.32 2.65 7.94
C LEU A 33 -9.87 3.92 7.27
N PHE A 34 -9.04 4.95 7.09
CA PHE A 34 -9.46 6.14 6.34
C PHE A 34 -9.85 5.82 4.90
N TYR A 35 -9.06 4.99 4.21
CA TYR A 35 -9.39 4.57 2.85
C TYR A 35 -10.73 3.82 2.80
N LEU A 36 -11.00 2.96 3.79
CA LEU A 36 -12.26 2.23 3.87
C LEU A 36 -13.45 3.16 4.15
N LEU A 37 -13.29 4.16 5.03
CA LEU A 37 -14.34 5.15 5.33
C LEU A 37 -14.65 6.05 4.12
N PHE A 38 -13.65 6.34 3.28
CA PHE A 38 -13.80 7.17 2.09
C PHE A 38 -14.00 6.36 0.80
N CYS A 39 -14.08 5.03 0.84
CA CYS A 39 -14.10 4.18 -0.37
C CYS A 39 -15.26 4.53 -1.32
N TRP A 40 -16.41 4.91 -0.77
CA TRP A 40 -17.61 5.34 -1.47
C TRP A 40 -17.45 6.66 -2.23
N THR A 41 -16.46 7.49 -1.89
CA THR A 41 -16.16 8.75 -2.61
C THR A 41 -15.38 8.52 -3.91
N GLY A 42 -14.86 7.32 -4.15
CA GLY A 42 -14.01 7.00 -5.29
C GLY A 42 -12.58 7.58 -5.23
N ILE A 43 -12.33 8.59 -4.39
CA ILE A 43 -11.02 9.22 -4.18
C ILE A 43 -9.95 8.20 -3.79
N PRO A 44 -10.19 7.27 -2.83
CA PRO A 44 -9.17 6.28 -2.44
C PRO A 44 -8.77 5.35 -3.59
N SER A 45 -9.63 5.16 -4.59
CA SER A 45 -9.32 4.33 -5.76
C SER A 45 -8.24 4.98 -6.62
N ILE A 46 -8.38 6.29 -6.88
CA ILE A 46 -7.38 7.05 -7.65
C ILE A 46 -6.07 7.15 -6.88
N VAL A 47 -6.13 7.48 -5.59
CA VAL A 47 -4.92 7.59 -4.77
C VAL A 47 -4.23 6.23 -4.64
N GLY A 48 -4.99 5.16 -4.39
CA GLY A 48 -4.47 3.80 -4.33
C GLY A 48 -3.81 3.36 -5.65
N PHE A 49 -4.40 3.71 -6.80
CA PHE A 49 -3.79 3.44 -8.10
C PHE A 49 -2.44 4.17 -8.25
N ILE A 50 -2.36 5.46 -7.93
CA ILE A 50 -1.11 6.24 -7.98
C ILE A 50 -0.07 5.63 -7.03
N GLU A 51 -0.47 5.26 -5.81
CA GLU A 51 0.42 4.60 -4.87
C GLU A 51 0.92 3.24 -5.37
N GLY A 52 0.07 2.47 -6.05
CA GLY A 52 0.45 1.22 -6.70
C GLY A 52 1.53 1.42 -7.76
N ILE A 53 1.39 2.44 -8.61
CA ILE A 53 2.41 2.83 -9.58
C ILE A 53 3.71 3.24 -8.86
N ILE A 54 3.63 4.10 -7.84
CA ILE A 54 4.80 4.47 -7.03
C ILE A 54 5.48 3.22 -6.46
N TYR A 55 4.71 2.24 -6.00
CA TYR A 55 5.26 1.02 -5.44
C TYR A 55 5.93 0.12 -6.49
N LEU A 56 5.45 0.11 -7.73
CA LEU A 56 6.13 -0.59 -8.82
C LEU A 56 7.48 0.06 -9.15
N PHE A 57 7.51 1.39 -9.26
CA PHE A 57 8.69 2.14 -9.70
C PHE A 57 9.69 2.48 -8.58
N GLN A 58 9.32 2.37 -7.30
CA GLN A 58 10.28 2.55 -6.21
C GLN A 58 11.27 1.36 -6.13
N SER A 59 12.51 1.65 -5.75
CA SER A 59 13.53 0.63 -5.47
C SER A 59 13.16 -0.26 -4.29
N GLU A 60 13.64 -1.50 -4.30
CA GLU A 60 13.41 -2.43 -3.19
C GLU A 60 14.03 -1.94 -1.88
N GLU A 61 15.21 -1.29 -1.91
CA GLU A 61 15.81 -0.75 -0.68
C GLU A 61 14.91 0.32 -0.03
N LYS A 62 14.36 1.24 -0.84
CA LYS A 62 13.46 2.29 -0.34
C LYS A 62 12.19 1.70 0.26
N PHE A 63 11.64 0.67 -0.38
CA PHE A 63 10.46 -0.03 0.15
C PHE A 63 10.76 -0.75 1.46
N ASN A 64 11.89 -1.46 1.53
CA ASN A 64 12.30 -2.20 2.71
C ASN A 64 12.65 -1.29 3.89
N GLN A 65 13.34 -0.18 3.65
CA GLN A 65 13.60 0.83 4.69
C GLN A 65 12.30 1.38 5.29
N LYS A 66 11.28 1.63 4.45
CA LYS A 66 10.02 2.23 4.90
C LYS A 66 9.08 1.25 5.58
N TYR A 67 8.95 0.03 5.05
CA TYR A 67 7.92 -0.93 5.48
C TYR A 67 8.47 -2.19 6.14
N ASN A 68 9.77 -2.47 6.01
CA ASN A 68 10.47 -3.60 6.63
C ASN A 68 11.69 -3.16 7.48
N PRO A 69 11.59 -2.13 8.36
CA PRO A 69 12.72 -1.73 9.19
C PRO A 69 13.11 -2.90 10.13
N GLY A 70 14.31 -3.46 9.95
CA GLY A 70 14.81 -4.60 10.73
C GLY A 70 15.14 -5.87 9.92
N LEU A 71 14.85 -5.88 8.62
CA LEU A 71 15.53 -6.79 7.68
C LEU A 71 16.84 -6.12 7.26
N ILE A 72 17.89 -6.31 8.07
CA ILE A 72 19.28 -6.15 7.63
C ILE A 72 19.75 -7.45 6.96
#